data_AF-A0AAN0JRQ7-F1
#
_entry.id   AF-A0AAN0JRQ7-F1
#
_cell.length_a   1.000
_cell.length_b   1.000
_cell.length_c   1.000
_cell.angle_alpha   90.00
_cell.angle_beta   90.00
_cell.angle_gamma   90.00
#
_symmetry.space_group_name_H-M   'P 1'
#
loop_
_entity.id
_entity.type
_entity.pdbx_description
1 polymer ?
#
loop_
_entity_poly.entity_id
_entity_poly.type
_entity_poly.pdbx_seq_one_letter_code
_entity_poly.pdbx_strand_id
1 'polypeptide(L)'
;MNFKSDQRHTLEFHLKIKSKMNENPVMWKILILISNNRSGFLKCSSLVYSLLFVLILNWRKGRSAPAISYNEDLLSTTQLIQSLATAKWLVKPLCYVSELFSELSCEDIARLLEICDSFIYSNYQDILKGKIPTEDSLPDSSWSTLKAILRQNINKFGNIYYRFVSREHITTN
;
A
#
# COMPACT_ATOMS: atom_id res chain seq x y z
N MET A 1 -3.09 -16.99 -14.62
CA MET A 1 -1.98 -16.25 -13.98
C MET A 1 -2.09 -16.50 -12.48
N ASN A 2 -1.20 -17.31 -11.91
CA ASN A 2 -1.34 -17.86 -10.56
C ASN A 2 -0.57 -16.97 -9.59
N PHE A 3 -1.21 -16.37 -8.58
CA PHE A 3 -0.56 -15.40 -7.68
C PHE A 3 0.72 -15.94 -7.01
N LYS A 4 0.77 -17.25 -6.71
CA LYS A 4 1.97 -17.94 -6.18
C LYS A 4 3.12 -18.11 -7.18
N SER A 5 2.91 -17.95 -8.49
CA SER A 5 4.00 -18.06 -9.47
C SER A 5 4.84 -16.79 -9.54
N ASP A 6 4.27 -15.61 -9.29
CA ASP A 6 4.96 -14.32 -9.40
C ASP A 6 5.83 -13.99 -8.17
N GLN A 7 5.60 -14.67 -7.04
CA GLN A 7 6.51 -14.67 -5.88
C GLN A 7 7.71 -15.64 -6.04
N ARG A 8 7.82 -16.36 -7.17
CA ARG A 8 8.94 -17.29 -7.42
C ARG A 8 10.20 -16.61 -7.96
N HIS A 9 10.15 -15.29 -8.15
CA HIS A 9 11.32 -14.55 -8.56
C HIS A 9 12.29 -14.36 -7.39
N THR A 10 13.58 -14.29 -7.68
CA THR A 10 14.60 -14.08 -6.66
C THR A 10 14.47 -12.67 -6.07
N LEU A 11 14.90 -12.48 -4.82
CA LEU A 11 14.98 -11.14 -4.21
C LEU A 11 15.74 -10.15 -5.11
N GLU A 12 16.81 -10.60 -5.77
CA GLU A 12 17.59 -9.82 -6.73
C GLU A 12 16.75 -9.28 -7.89
N PHE A 13 15.81 -10.08 -8.41
CA PHE A 13 14.92 -9.64 -9.48
C PHE A 13 14.03 -8.48 -9.03
N HIS A 14 13.42 -8.61 -7.84
CA HIS A 14 12.55 -7.55 -7.31
C HIS A 14 13.35 -6.27 -7.01
N LEU A 15 14.56 -6.40 -6.44
CA LEU A 15 15.47 -5.27 -6.22
C LEU A 15 15.85 -4.58 -7.54
N LYS A 16 16.14 -5.35 -8.59
CA LYS A 16 16.45 -4.83 -9.93
C LYS A 16 15.28 -4.04 -10.52
N ILE A 17 14.04 -4.50 -10.32
CA ILE A 17 12.84 -3.76 -10.73
C ILE A 17 12.78 -2.39 -10.04
N LYS A 18 12.93 -2.35 -8.70
CA LYS A 18 12.92 -1.08 -7.96
C LYS A 18 14.05 -0.16 -8.41
N SER A 19 15.26 -0.69 -8.61
CA SER A 19 16.40 0.09 -9.13
C SER A 19 16.04 0.77 -10.45
N LYS A 20 15.50 0.02 -11.42
CA LYS A 20 15.12 0.57 -12.73
C LYS A 20 14.04 1.65 -12.65
N MET A 21 13.06 1.48 -11.76
CA MET A 21 12.01 2.48 -11.51
C MET A 21 12.61 3.77 -10.93
N ASN A 22 13.59 3.65 -10.05
CA ASN A 22 14.27 4.79 -9.42
C ASN A 22 15.26 5.49 -10.37
N GLU A 23 15.97 4.72 -11.20
CA GLU A 23 16.84 5.25 -12.26
C GLU A 23 16.06 6.10 -13.28
N ASN A 24 14.77 5.80 -13.48
CA ASN A 24 13.91 6.49 -14.43
C ASN A 24 12.61 6.96 -13.77
N PRO A 25 12.60 8.12 -13.08
CA PRO A 25 11.41 8.61 -12.36
C PRO A 25 10.15 8.77 -13.21
N VAL A 26 10.30 8.88 -14.53
CA VAL A 26 9.18 8.88 -15.49
C VAL A 26 8.39 7.58 -15.44
N MET A 27 9.00 6.44 -15.12
CA MET A 27 8.31 5.15 -15.01
C MET A 27 7.23 5.17 -13.93
N TRP A 28 7.45 5.86 -12.80
CA TRP A 28 6.44 6.06 -11.78
C TRP A 28 5.24 6.87 -12.30
N LYS A 29 5.49 7.90 -13.10
CA LYS A 29 4.43 8.69 -13.75
C LYS A 29 3.64 7.85 -14.75
N ILE A 30 4.32 6.99 -15.52
CA ILE A 30 3.68 6.05 -16.44
C ILE A 30 2.81 5.06 -15.67
N LEU A 31 3.30 4.51 -14.56
CA LEU A 31 2.54 3.60 -13.71
C LEU A 31 1.26 4.25 -13.17
N ILE A 32 1.36 5.49 -12.68
CA ILE A 32 0.20 6.29 -12.25
C ILE A 32 -0.75 6.53 -13.43
N LEU A 33 -0.25 6.88 -14.61
CA LEU A 33 -1.09 7.07 -15.80
C LEU A 33 -1.87 5.78 -16.13
N ILE A 34 -1.18 4.64 -16.16
CA ILE A 34 -1.78 3.32 -16.40
C ILE A 34 -2.82 2.98 -15.33
N SER A 35 -2.62 3.41 -14.08
CA SER A 35 -3.54 3.13 -12.97
C SER A 35 -4.96 3.68 -13.18
N ASN A 36 -5.13 4.71 -14.02
CA ASN A 36 -6.45 5.22 -14.41
C ASN A 36 -7.26 4.20 -15.24
N ASN A 37 -6.58 3.26 -15.91
CA ASN A 37 -7.20 2.14 -16.58
C ASN A 37 -6.93 0.86 -15.80
N ARG A 38 -7.92 0.42 -15.02
CA ARG A 38 -7.82 -0.77 -14.18
C ARG A 38 -7.37 -2.04 -14.94
N SER A 39 -7.85 -2.25 -16.16
CA SER A 39 -7.47 -3.42 -16.97
C SER A 39 -6.02 -3.33 -17.45
N GLY A 40 -5.55 -2.13 -17.78
CA GLY A 40 -4.15 -1.86 -18.12
C GLY A 40 -3.25 -2.07 -16.90
N PHE A 41 -3.64 -1.54 -15.75
CA PHE A 41 -2.92 -1.69 -14.49
C PHE A 41 -2.80 -3.15 -14.05
N LEU A 42 -3.83 -3.96 -14.30
CA LEU A 42 -3.78 -5.39 -14.03
C LEU A 42 -2.72 -6.13 -14.84
N LYS A 43 -2.39 -5.67 -16.05
CA LYS A 43 -1.27 -6.22 -16.82
C LYS A 43 0.09 -5.90 -16.20
N CYS A 44 0.14 -4.91 -15.31
CA CYS A 44 1.33 -4.54 -14.53
C CYS A 44 1.37 -5.19 -13.14
N SER A 45 0.54 -6.19 -12.86
CA SER A 45 0.44 -6.80 -11.53
C SER A 45 1.78 -7.31 -11.00
N SER A 46 2.57 -8.00 -11.81
CA SER A 46 3.90 -8.52 -11.43
C SER A 46 4.90 -7.41 -11.05
N LEU A 47 4.86 -6.29 -11.77
CA LEU A 47 5.64 -5.08 -11.44
C LEU A 47 5.18 -4.50 -10.10
N VAL A 48 3.88 -4.32 -9.92
CA VAL A 48 3.28 -3.77 -8.69
C VAL A 48 3.63 -4.62 -7.47
N TYR A 49 3.51 -5.95 -7.56
CA TYR A 49 3.89 -6.86 -6.47
C TYR A 49 5.38 -6.81 -6.16
N SER A 50 6.23 -6.78 -7.20
CA SER A 50 7.67 -6.66 -7.00
C SER A 50 8.04 -5.38 -6.26
N LEU A 51 7.39 -4.27 -6.59
CA LEU A 51 7.61 -2.99 -5.92
C LEU A 51 7.08 -3.03 -4.48
N LEU A 52 5.86 -3.53 -4.26
CA LEU A 52 5.26 -3.62 -2.93
C LEU A 52 6.13 -4.46 -1.99
N PHE A 53 6.58 -5.63 -2.45
CA PHE A 53 7.47 -6.52 -1.71
C PHE A 53 8.77 -5.84 -1.29
N VAL A 54 9.48 -5.18 -2.22
CA VAL A 54 10.74 -4.50 -1.89
C VAL A 54 10.54 -3.33 -0.95
N LEU A 55 9.45 -2.59 -1.09
CA LEU A 55 9.15 -1.47 -0.20
C LEU A 55 8.86 -1.95 1.22
N ILE A 56 8.06 -3.01 1.39
CA ILE A 56 7.85 -3.66 2.70
C ILE A 56 9.20 -4.05 3.32
N LEU A 57 10.07 -4.72 2.54
CA LEU A 57 11.40 -5.10 3.02
C LEU A 57 12.26 -3.89 3.40
N ASN A 58 12.22 -2.80 2.64
CA ASN A 58 12.99 -1.60 2.94
C ASN A 58 12.57 -0.94 4.24
N TRP A 59 11.27 -0.87 4.51
CA TRP A 59 10.74 -0.29 5.75
C TRP A 59 10.99 -1.19 6.97
N ARG A 60 11.04 -2.52 6.78
CA ARG A 60 11.41 -3.48 7.84
C ARG A 60 12.87 -3.44 8.28
N LYS A 61 13.79 -2.78 7.56
CA LYS A 61 15.24 -2.79 7.84
C LYS A 61 15.67 -2.08 9.15
N GLY A 62 14.78 -1.92 10.14
CA GLY A 62 15.14 -1.41 11.46
C GLY A 62 15.66 0.03 11.42
N ARG A 63 15.04 0.88 10.61
CA ARG A 63 15.39 2.30 10.47
C ARG A 63 14.93 3.06 11.71
N SER A 64 15.87 3.72 12.39
CA SER A 64 15.62 4.49 13.62
C SER A 64 15.12 5.91 13.38
N ALA A 65 15.38 6.47 12.19
CA ALA A 65 14.90 7.81 11.84
C ALA A 65 13.43 7.79 11.37
N PRO A 66 12.70 8.91 11.47
CA PRO A 66 11.36 9.04 10.89
C PRO A 66 11.36 8.81 9.38
N ALA A 67 10.20 8.43 8.82
CA ALA A 67 10.09 8.09 7.40
C ALA A 67 10.50 9.23 6.45
N ILE A 68 10.27 10.49 6.84
CA ILE A 68 10.69 11.68 6.08
C ILE A 68 12.20 11.76 5.86
N SER A 69 13.00 11.10 6.70
CA SER A 69 14.46 11.01 6.51
C SER A 69 14.84 10.10 5.33
N TYR A 70 13.90 9.31 4.79
CA TYR A 70 14.10 8.37 3.69
C TYR A 70 13.28 8.77 2.46
N ASN A 71 13.49 9.99 1.97
CA ASN A 71 12.70 10.64 0.92
C ASN A 71 12.44 9.77 -0.32
N GLU A 72 13.44 9.04 -0.82
CA GLU A 72 13.28 8.23 -2.03
C GLU A 72 12.33 7.04 -1.82
N ASP A 73 12.50 6.31 -0.72
CA ASP A 73 11.60 5.20 -0.38
C ASP A 73 10.20 5.73 -0.02
N LEU A 74 10.11 6.88 0.67
CA LEU A 74 8.84 7.52 1.00
C LEU A 74 8.08 7.94 -0.27
N LEU A 75 8.76 8.55 -1.23
CA LEU A 75 8.19 8.94 -2.52
C LEU A 75 7.71 7.70 -3.30
N SER A 76 8.57 6.68 -3.42
CA SER A 76 8.24 5.42 -4.11
C SER A 76 7.02 4.74 -3.48
N THR A 77 6.98 4.70 -2.15
CA THR A 77 5.87 4.12 -1.38
C THR A 77 4.58 4.87 -1.60
N THR A 78 4.63 6.20 -1.55
CA THR A 78 3.48 7.07 -1.79
C THR A 78 2.93 6.89 -3.20
N GLN A 79 3.80 6.88 -4.20
CA GLN A 79 3.42 6.70 -5.61
C GLN A 79 2.79 5.34 -5.87
N LEU A 80 3.32 4.28 -5.26
CA LEU A 80 2.75 2.94 -5.40
C LEU A 80 1.35 2.84 -4.79
N ILE A 81 1.18 3.32 -3.56
CA ILE A 81 -0.13 3.30 -2.87
C ILE A 81 -1.16 4.16 -3.61
N GLN A 82 -0.78 5.34 -4.09
CA GLN A 82 -1.66 6.17 -4.92
C GLN A 82 -2.07 5.48 -6.22
N SER A 83 -1.15 4.74 -6.86
CA SER A 83 -1.45 3.96 -8.07
C SER A 83 -2.45 2.83 -7.76
N LEU A 84 -2.23 2.08 -6.68
CA LEU A 84 -3.14 1.03 -6.20
C LEU A 84 -4.53 1.57 -5.86
N ALA A 85 -4.59 2.71 -5.18
CA ALA A 85 -5.84 3.41 -4.85
C ALA A 85 -6.58 3.87 -6.12
N THR A 86 -5.87 4.50 -7.06
CA THR A 86 -6.43 4.97 -8.34
C THR A 86 -6.99 3.82 -9.18
N ALA A 87 -6.30 2.68 -9.20
CA ALA A 87 -6.75 1.47 -9.87
C ALA A 87 -7.91 0.75 -9.15
N LYS A 88 -8.34 1.25 -7.98
CA LYS A 88 -9.37 0.65 -7.10
C LYS A 88 -9.00 -0.75 -6.61
N TRP A 89 -7.72 -0.98 -6.32
CA TRP A 89 -7.22 -2.21 -5.71
C TRP A 89 -7.20 -2.12 -4.18
N LEU A 90 -7.31 -0.91 -3.64
CA LEU A 90 -7.43 -0.63 -2.22
C LEU A 90 -8.82 -0.07 -1.92
N VAL A 91 -9.37 -0.47 -0.78
CA VAL A 91 -10.62 0.06 -0.25
C VAL A 91 -10.36 1.22 0.66
N LYS A 92 -11.40 1.96 1.00
CA LYS A 92 -11.33 2.81 2.18
C LYS A 92 -11.21 1.90 3.40
N PRO A 93 -10.31 2.22 4.34
CA PRO A 93 -9.53 3.44 4.44
C PRO A 93 -8.11 3.33 3.84
N LEU A 94 -7.71 2.16 3.36
CA LEU A 94 -6.39 1.87 2.79
C LEU A 94 -6.01 2.80 1.63
N CYS A 95 -6.96 3.31 0.86
CA CYS A 95 -6.69 4.26 -0.21
C CYS A 95 -6.09 5.60 0.28
N TYR A 96 -6.22 5.93 1.56
CA TYR A 96 -5.76 7.19 2.14
C TYR A 96 -4.48 7.06 2.96
N VAL A 97 -3.96 5.85 3.18
CA VAL A 97 -2.83 5.64 4.11
C VAL A 97 -1.55 6.33 3.68
N SER A 98 -1.39 6.64 2.38
CA SER A 98 -0.25 7.41 1.89
C SER A 98 -0.20 8.83 2.45
N GLU A 99 -1.33 9.41 2.86
CA GLU A 99 -1.38 10.73 3.52
C GLU A 99 -0.73 10.71 4.91
N LEU A 100 -0.52 9.52 5.49
CA LEU A 100 0.03 9.36 6.84
C LEU A 100 1.55 9.18 6.84
N PHE A 101 2.13 8.68 5.74
CA PHE A 101 3.47 8.10 5.76
C PHE A 101 4.59 9.06 6.20
N SER A 102 4.54 10.35 5.87
CA SER A 102 5.61 11.29 6.24
C SER A 102 5.81 11.42 7.76
N GLU A 103 4.75 11.18 8.52
CA GLU A 103 4.70 11.40 9.96
C GLU A 103 4.79 10.11 10.80
N LEU A 104 4.80 8.95 10.13
CA LEU A 104 4.82 7.64 10.76
C LEU A 104 6.23 7.09 10.96
N SER A 105 6.34 6.14 11.90
CA SER A 105 7.55 5.34 12.05
C SER A 105 7.71 4.40 10.85
N CYS A 106 8.96 4.00 10.56
CA CYS A 106 9.24 3.03 9.50
C CYS A 106 8.51 1.70 9.73
N GLU A 107 8.36 1.29 10.98
CA GLU A 107 7.64 0.07 11.36
C GLU A 107 6.14 0.17 11.07
N ASP A 108 5.51 1.30 11.41
CA ASP A 108 4.09 1.52 11.12
C ASP A 108 3.81 1.53 9.61
N ILE A 109 4.72 2.12 8.80
CA ILE A 109 4.62 2.06 7.34
C ILE A 109 4.70 0.62 6.85
N ALA A 110 5.66 -0.17 7.35
CA ALA A 110 5.78 -1.58 6.97
C ALA A 110 4.48 -2.34 7.28
N ARG A 111 3.92 -2.18 8.49
CA ARG A 111 2.65 -2.82 8.88
C ARG A 111 1.48 -2.39 7.98
N LEU A 112 1.38 -1.11 7.60
CA LEU A 112 0.34 -0.63 6.68
C LEU A 112 0.49 -1.21 5.27
N LEU A 113 1.72 -1.33 4.76
CA LEU A 113 1.97 -1.95 3.46
C LEU A 113 1.65 -3.46 3.46
N GLU A 114 1.93 -4.16 4.57
CA GLU A 114 1.56 -5.57 4.74
C GLU A 114 0.05 -5.78 4.77
N ILE A 115 -0.69 -4.86 5.40
CA ILE A 115 -2.17 -4.85 5.33
C ILE A 115 -2.62 -4.68 3.88
N CYS A 116 -2.03 -3.74 3.13
CA CYS A 116 -2.35 -3.53 1.72
C CYS A 116 -2.06 -4.78 0.87
N ASP A 117 -0.90 -5.42 1.06
CA ASP A 117 -0.50 -6.64 0.35
C ASP A 117 -1.47 -7.80 0.65
N SER A 118 -1.75 -8.03 1.93
CA SER A 118 -2.69 -9.07 2.38
C SER A 118 -4.10 -8.84 1.84
N PHE A 119 -4.56 -7.59 1.84
CA PHE A 119 -5.84 -7.20 1.28
C PHE A 119 -5.92 -7.49 -0.23
N ILE A 120 -4.93 -7.03 -1.00
CA ILE A 120 -4.87 -7.25 -2.45
C ILE A 120 -4.82 -8.74 -2.76
N TYR A 121 -4.02 -9.51 -2.01
CA TYR A 121 -3.92 -10.95 -2.18
C TYR A 121 -5.27 -11.64 -1.98
N SER A 122 -5.94 -11.35 -0.87
CA SER A 122 -7.22 -11.96 -0.50
C SER A 122 -8.32 -11.65 -1.51
N ASN A 123 -8.26 -10.46 -2.13
CA ASN A 123 -9.26 -9.98 -3.09
C ASN A 123 -8.83 -10.14 -4.55
N TYR A 124 -7.68 -10.77 -4.83
CA TYR A 124 -7.08 -10.77 -6.17
C TYR A 124 -8.01 -11.37 -7.25
N GLN A 125 -8.75 -12.43 -6.91
CA GLN A 125 -9.68 -13.05 -7.86
C GLN A 125 -10.85 -12.13 -8.24
N ASP A 126 -11.35 -11.35 -7.30
CA ASP A 126 -12.38 -10.36 -7.59
C ASP A 126 -11.80 -9.16 -8.34
N ILE A 127 -10.56 -8.77 -8.03
CA ILE A 127 -9.83 -7.75 -8.80
C ILE A 127 -9.68 -8.17 -10.27
N LEU A 128 -9.32 -9.43 -10.54
CA LEU A 128 -9.21 -10.00 -11.89
C LEU A 128 -10.54 -9.96 -12.65
N LYS A 129 -11.65 -10.20 -11.96
CA LYS A 129 -13.01 -10.21 -12.54
C LYS A 129 -13.59 -8.82 -12.73
N GLY A 130 -12.86 -7.75 -12.41
CA GLY A 130 -13.38 -6.39 -12.52
C GLY A 130 -14.29 -5.97 -11.36
N LYS A 131 -14.44 -6.78 -10.32
CA LYS A 131 -15.22 -6.40 -9.12
C LYS A 131 -14.42 -5.45 -8.23
N ILE A 132 -15.06 -4.40 -7.74
CA ILE A 132 -14.42 -3.44 -6.83
C ILE A 132 -14.58 -4.00 -5.41
N PRO A 133 -13.47 -4.28 -4.69
CA PRO A 133 -13.56 -4.72 -3.30
C PRO A 133 -14.27 -3.68 -2.43
N THR A 134 -14.92 -4.11 -1.33
CA THR A 134 -15.62 -3.23 -0.38
C THR A 134 -14.91 -3.20 0.97
N GLU A 135 -15.27 -2.23 1.83
CA GLU A 135 -14.69 -2.11 3.17
C GLU A 135 -14.92 -3.38 4.01
N ASP A 136 -16.02 -4.11 3.78
CA ASP A 136 -16.34 -5.39 4.43
C ASP A 136 -15.31 -6.50 4.12
N SER A 137 -14.54 -6.32 3.05
CA SER A 137 -13.49 -7.26 2.66
C SER A 137 -12.20 -7.06 3.45
N LEU A 138 -12.12 -6.02 4.29
CA LEU A 138 -10.95 -5.73 5.13
C LEU A 138 -11.09 -6.45 6.48
N PRO A 139 -10.15 -7.35 6.86
CA PRO A 139 -10.23 -8.08 8.12
C PRO A 139 -10.23 -7.18 9.36
N ASP A 140 -10.92 -7.59 10.42
CA ASP A 140 -10.97 -6.86 11.71
C ASP A 140 -9.60 -6.61 12.32
N SER A 141 -8.64 -7.54 12.12
CA SER A 141 -7.25 -7.37 12.55
C SER A 141 -6.59 -6.18 11.85
N SER A 142 -6.84 -5.99 10.56
CA SER A 142 -6.31 -4.87 9.77
C SER A 142 -6.91 -3.55 10.23
N TRP A 143 -8.21 -3.52 10.50
CA TRP A 143 -8.88 -2.37 11.12
C TRP A 143 -8.30 -2.01 12.47
N SER A 144 -8.04 -3.02 13.31
CA SER A 144 -7.49 -2.84 14.65
C SER A 144 -6.09 -2.24 14.60
N THR A 145 -5.22 -2.75 13.73
CA THR A 145 -3.87 -2.22 13.53
C THR A 145 -3.90 -0.77 13.02
N LEU A 146 -4.74 -0.47 12.02
CA LEU A 146 -4.87 0.89 11.52
C LEU A 146 -5.37 1.86 12.60
N LYS A 147 -6.39 1.48 13.37
CA LYS A 147 -6.91 2.27 14.48
C LYS A 147 -5.84 2.49 15.56
N ALA A 148 -5.03 1.48 15.86
CA ALA A 148 -3.93 1.60 16.82
C ALA A 148 -2.88 2.62 16.35
N ILE A 149 -2.43 2.53 15.10
CA ILE A 149 -1.46 3.48 14.50
C ILE A 149 -2.01 4.91 14.55
N LEU A 150 -3.27 5.10 14.17
CA LEU A 150 -3.91 6.42 14.18
C LEU A 150 -4.09 6.98 15.59
N ARG A 151 -4.47 6.14 16.57
CA ARG A 151 -4.61 6.55 17.97
C ARG A 151 -3.26 6.94 18.58
N GLN A 152 -2.20 6.19 18.28
CA GLN A 152 -0.84 6.51 18.73
C GLN A 152 -0.36 7.87 18.19
N ASN A 153 -0.86 8.29 17.04
CA ASN A 153 -0.51 9.54 16.35
C ASN A 153 -1.69 10.53 16.28
N ILE A 154 -2.62 10.47 17.25
CA ILE A 154 -3.88 11.25 17.21
C ILE A 154 -3.63 12.76 17.26
N ASN A 155 -2.55 13.19 17.90
CA ASN A 155 -2.10 14.58 17.93
C ASN A 155 -1.74 15.12 16.53
N LYS A 156 -1.33 14.25 15.60
CA LYS A 156 -0.99 14.61 14.22
C LYS A 156 -2.17 14.44 13.27
N PHE A 157 -2.95 13.36 13.43
CA PHE A 157 -3.96 12.96 12.45
C PHE A 157 -5.40 13.11 12.93
N GLY A 158 -5.64 13.74 14.09
CA GLY A 158 -6.98 13.88 14.67
C GLY A 158 -8.00 14.53 13.73
N ASN A 159 -7.56 15.51 12.93
CA ASN A 159 -8.38 16.20 11.94
C ASN A 159 -8.82 15.32 10.75
N ILE A 160 -8.10 14.23 10.45
CA ILE A 160 -8.42 13.29 9.35
C ILE A 160 -8.89 11.93 9.85
N TYR A 161 -8.93 11.71 11.18
CA TYR A 161 -9.29 10.44 11.81
C TYR A 161 -10.61 9.86 11.29
N TYR A 162 -11.62 10.72 11.05
CA TYR A 162 -12.92 10.32 10.53
C TYR A 162 -12.87 9.66 9.15
N ARG A 163 -11.82 9.89 8.35
CA ARG A 163 -11.63 9.23 7.04
C ARG A 163 -11.23 7.77 7.16
N PHE A 164 -10.70 7.39 8.31
CA PHE A 164 -10.14 6.07 8.58
C PHE A 164 -10.97 5.23 9.54
N VAL A 165 -12.11 5.76 10.01
CA VAL A 165 -13.03 5.05 10.90
C VAL A 165 -14.42 5.22 10.31
N SER A 166 -14.83 4.25 9.48
CA SER A 166 -16.20 4.21 8.97
C SER A 166 -17.20 4.11 10.13
N ARG A 167 -18.34 4.79 9.98
CA ARG A 167 -19.34 5.05 11.03
C ARG A 167 -19.89 3.79 11.72
N GLU A 168 -19.73 2.60 11.15
CA GLU A 168 -20.32 1.35 11.66
C GLU A 168 -19.39 0.55 12.59
N HIS A 169 -18.08 0.84 12.63
CA HIS A 169 -17.16 0.22 13.59
C HIS A 169 -16.95 1.05 14.86
N ILE A 170 -17.88 1.96 15.15
CA ILE A 170 -18.08 2.62 16.44
C ILE A 170 -19.23 1.91 17.16
N THR A 171 -19.23 0.58 17.20
CA THR A 171 -20.02 -0.15 18.18
C THR A 171 -19.19 -0.25 19.46
N THR A 172 -19.54 0.67 20.37
CA THR A 172 -19.61 0.51 21.84
C THR A 172 -18.49 -0.22 22.57
N ASN A 173 -17.82 0.54 23.45
CA ASN A 173 -17.21 0.19 24.75
C ASN A 173 -16.97 -1.30 25.06
#